data_AF-A0A7C1TJD5-F1
#
_entry.id   AF-A0A7C1TJD5-F1
#
_cell.length_a   1.000
_cell.length_b   1.000
_cell.length_c   1.000
_cell.angle_alpha   90.00
_cell.angle_beta   90.00
_cell.angle_gamma   90.00
#
_symmetry.space_group_name_H-M   'P 1'
#
loop_
_entity.id
_entity.type
_entity.pdbx_description
1 polymer ?
#
loop_
_entity_poly.entity_id
_entity_poly.type
_entity_poly.pdbx_seq_one_letter_code
_entity_poly.pdbx_strand_id
1 'polypeptide(L)'
;MRSFFHLVALVSAGLLVSCGGGSSTLPAGVPPATEISFSGIGTNGIFDPSVARDPGSSRLWMSYSYVDPSIYFSSSQHLGVGIRLAYSDDGGRSWTNAGVVVSSFEDRAVGPLPSVNPALNIPANSDGTWQSETSSLIYDANAPASERWKIVWHQYLKANGTSYFVDYAWVALKMAATPAELAMAPTIKLFGGKYIQAAGEQSGAPAFSPVAGPAQIALNADLNSAIASADLAELSMCVWAEPALLADSDGLHLAMNCQYLNGTGVDAYIVMFSCANPCNITQAGSWTYKGRVLTPADASVTGHRNFSAAELVRKGGGYYLMVTPVRNNAAAAYDGCRAFPFSDFANARLMRNQGNLVEAFRYDGIPMLHNGACSAHEGMTAGVLHSQFRDDTPPVLFHLLQTNMMFP
;
A
#
# COMPACT_ATOMS: atom_id res chain seq x y z
N MET A 1 1.39 -24.49 -24.31
CA MET A 1 1.07 -23.10 -23.90
C MET A 1 -0.35 -22.68 -24.30
N ARG A 2 -1.40 -23.48 -24.02
CA ARG A 2 -2.80 -23.15 -24.41
C ARG A 2 -3.88 -23.40 -23.33
N SER A 3 -3.49 -23.70 -22.08
CA SER A 3 -4.47 -23.97 -20.99
C SER A 3 -4.31 -23.06 -19.76
N PHE A 4 -3.69 -21.88 -19.90
CA PHE A 4 -3.48 -20.92 -18.80
C PHE A 4 -4.67 -19.96 -18.54
N PHE A 5 -5.74 -20.02 -19.35
CA PHE A 5 -6.63 -18.86 -19.55
C PHE A 5 -8.03 -18.92 -18.92
N HIS A 6 -8.37 -19.91 -18.08
CA HIS A 6 -9.76 -20.07 -17.62
C HIS A 6 -10.06 -19.72 -16.17
N LEU A 7 -9.12 -19.19 -15.39
CA LEU A 7 -9.44 -18.90 -13.98
C LEU A 7 -8.63 -17.76 -13.33
N VAL A 8 -8.52 -16.59 -13.99
CA VAL A 8 -7.96 -15.37 -13.37
C VAL A 8 -9.06 -14.50 -12.73
N ALA A 9 -10.34 -14.93 -12.78
CA ALA A 9 -11.48 -14.18 -12.26
C ALA A 9 -11.67 -14.21 -10.73
N LEU A 10 -10.72 -14.78 -9.97
CA LEU A 10 -10.87 -15.01 -8.51
C LEU A 10 -9.75 -14.44 -7.65
N VAL A 11 -8.87 -13.60 -8.23
CA VAL A 11 -7.96 -12.74 -7.45
C VAL A 11 -8.65 -11.41 -7.20
N SER A 12 -9.84 -11.47 -6.60
CA SER A 12 -10.38 -10.34 -5.87
C SER A 12 -9.52 -10.24 -4.60
N ALA A 13 -8.37 -9.58 -4.71
CA ALA A 13 -7.65 -9.09 -3.54
C ALA A 13 -8.68 -8.40 -2.64
N GLY A 14 -8.71 -8.76 -1.36
CA GLY A 14 -9.74 -8.41 -0.37
C GLY A 14 -9.85 -6.93 -0.04
N LEU A 15 -9.54 -6.04 -0.98
CA LEU A 15 -9.48 -4.61 -0.78
C LEU A 15 -10.86 -3.95 -0.80
N LEU A 16 -11.88 -4.43 -1.53
CA LEU A 16 -13.19 -3.75 -1.56
C LEU A 16 -14.45 -4.62 -1.76
N VAL A 17 -14.40 -5.95 -1.57
CA VAL A 17 -15.60 -6.80 -1.73
C VAL A 17 -15.85 -7.67 -0.48
N SER A 18 -16.33 -7.05 0.59
CA SER A 18 -17.05 -7.79 1.62
C SER A 18 -18.19 -6.96 2.21
N CYS A 19 -19.30 -6.89 1.50
CA CYS A 19 -20.56 -6.41 2.06
C CYS A 19 -21.35 -7.62 2.59
N GLY A 20 -21.11 -7.98 3.84
CA GLY A 20 -21.96 -8.89 4.60
C GLY A 20 -22.44 -8.17 5.85
N GLY A 21 -23.65 -7.60 5.78
CA GLY A 21 -24.26 -6.87 6.90
C GLY A 21 -24.56 -7.81 8.06
N GLY A 22 -23.66 -7.80 9.05
CA GLY A 22 -23.84 -8.48 10.33
C GLY A 22 -23.77 -7.44 11.44
N SER A 23 -24.88 -7.25 12.15
CA SER A 23 -24.95 -6.36 13.32
C SER A 23 -23.80 -6.65 14.30
N SER A 24 -22.84 -5.73 14.40
CA SER A 24 -21.61 -5.92 15.18
C SER A 24 -21.76 -5.43 16.62
N THR A 25 -22.12 -6.33 17.54
CA THR A 25 -21.63 -6.17 18.91
C THR A 25 -20.15 -6.55 18.91
N LEU A 26 -19.28 -5.66 19.41
CA LEU A 26 -17.85 -5.93 19.50
C LEU A 26 -17.64 -7.24 20.29
N PRO A 27 -16.89 -8.23 19.75
CA PRO A 27 -16.57 -9.44 20.49
C PRO A 27 -15.90 -9.09 21.83
N ALA A 28 -16.23 -9.82 22.89
CA ALA A 28 -15.51 -9.70 24.15
C ALA A 28 -14.02 -10.01 23.92
N GLY A 29 -13.12 -9.12 24.33
CA GLY A 29 -11.66 -9.30 24.21
C GLY A 29 -10.96 -8.53 23.09
N VAL A 30 -11.67 -7.69 22.31
CA VAL A 30 -11.01 -6.77 21.36
C VAL A 30 -10.20 -5.74 22.14
N PRO A 31 -8.89 -5.58 21.87
CA PRO A 31 -8.09 -4.60 22.60
C PRO A 31 -8.61 -3.17 22.32
N PRO A 32 -8.63 -2.28 23.33
CA PRO A 32 -9.19 -0.95 23.18
C PRO A 32 -8.47 -0.18 22.06
N ALA A 33 -9.24 0.40 21.15
CA ALA A 33 -8.78 1.36 20.17
C ALA A 33 -9.68 2.59 20.21
N THR A 34 -9.09 3.76 20.00
CA THR A 34 -9.81 5.04 19.92
C THR A 34 -9.90 5.45 18.47
N GLU A 35 -11.11 5.79 18.02
CA GLU A 35 -11.32 6.30 16.68
C GLU A 35 -10.63 7.66 16.52
N ILE A 36 -9.84 7.79 15.45
CA ILE A 36 -9.24 9.05 15.04
C ILE A 36 -10.27 9.79 14.19
N SER A 37 -10.74 10.92 14.69
CA SER A 37 -11.69 11.77 13.98
C SER A 37 -11.16 13.19 13.84
N PHE A 38 -11.30 13.74 12.63
CA PHE A 38 -11.03 15.13 12.31
C PHE A 38 -11.84 15.55 11.08
N SER A 39 -11.99 16.86 10.87
CA SER A 39 -12.84 17.38 9.79
C SER A 39 -12.18 17.32 8.41
N GLY A 40 -13.01 17.31 7.36
CA GLY A 40 -12.53 17.31 5.97
C GLY A 40 -11.93 15.98 5.50
N ILE A 41 -12.24 14.89 6.20
CA ILE A 41 -12.07 13.53 5.68
C ILE A 41 -13.04 13.28 4.52
N GLY A 42 -12.78 12.25 3.72
CA GLY A 42 -13.70 11.83 2.66
C GLY A 42 -15.07 11.44 3.24
N THR A 43 -16.11 11.56 2.42
CA THR A 43 -17.52 11.32 2.77
C THR A 43 -17.75 9.90 3.28
N ASN A 44 -16.97 8.94 2.80
CA ASN A 44 -17.02 7.54 3.20
C ASN A 44 -15.87 7.13 4.12
N GLY A 45 -15.04 8.07 4.57
CA GLY A 45 -14.04 7.83 5.61
C GLY A 45 -12.59 7.81 5.11
N ILE A 46 -11.73 7.21 5.95
CA ILE A 46 -10.27 7.19 5.79
C ILE A 46 -9.64 5.87 6.24
N PHE A 47 -8.52 5.47 5.60
CA PHE A 47 -7.78 4.24 5.93
C PHE A 47 -6.31 4.32 5.43
N ASP A 48 -5.54 3.23 5.57
CA ASP A 48 -4.14 3.11 5.12
C ASP A 48 -3.21 4.24 5.59
N PRO A 49 -3.01 4.40 6.91
CA PRO A 49 -2.10 5.42 7.42
C PRO A 49 -0.65 5.10 7.07
N SER A 50 0.18 6.12 6.87
CA SER A 50 1.65 6.05 6.98
C SER A 50 2.18 7.35 7.57
N VAL A 51 3.12 7.26 8.53
CA VAL A 51 3.55 8.39 9.36
C VAL A 51 5.04 8.70 9.19
N ALA A 52 5.35 9.97 8.98
CA ALA A 52 6.71 10.50 8.98
C ALA A 52 6.83 11.70 9.91
N ARG A 53 8.04 11.96 10.43
CA ARG A 53 8.33 13.13 11.26
C ARG A 53 9.10 14.18 10.49
N ASP A 54 8.68 15.42 10.63
CA ASP A 54 9.45 16.58 10.21
C ASP A 54 10.58 16.83 11.24
N PRO A 55 11.86 16.72 10.86
CA PRO A 55 12.96 16.94 11.80
C PRO A 55 13.11 18.40 12.24
N GLY A 56 12.59 19.36 11.46
CA GLY A 56 12.71 20.79 11.77
C GLY A 56 11.73 21.26 12.83
N SER A 57 10.51 20.71 12.83
CA SER A 57 9.42 21.13 13.73
C SER A 57 9.02 20.07 14.76
N SER A 58 9.52 18.83 14.63
CA SER A 58 9.04 17.64 15.36
C SER A 58 7.61 17.22 15.05
N ARG A 59 6.88 17.93 14.19
CA ARG A 59 5.53 17.60 13.75
C ARG A 59 5.51 16.23 13.08
N LEU A 60 4.50 15.43 13.40
CA LEU A 60 4.19 14.21 12.65
C LEU A 60 3.27 14.55 11.49
N TRP A 61 3.55 13.97 10.33
CA TRP A 61 2.71 13.99 9.15
C TRP A 61 2.22 12.58 8.88
N MET A 62 0.94 12.45 8.54
CA MET A 62 0.34 11.19 8.15
C MET A 62 -0.21 11.32 6.74
N SER A 63 0.25 10.47 5.83
CA SER A 63 -0.52 10.20 4.61
C SER A 63 -1.61 9.17 4.92
N TYR A 64 -2.76 9.34 4.29
CA TYR A 64 -3.89 8.41 4.44
C TYR A 64 -4.72 8.37 3.17
N SER A 65 -5.34 7.22 2.91
CA SER A 65 -6.36 7.03 1.89
C SER A 65 -7.66 7.69 2.34
N TYR A 66 -8.25 8.56 1.52
CA TYR A 66 -9.58 9.15 1.73
C TYR A 66 -10.57 8.60 0.72
N VAL A 67 -11.82 8.44 1.15
CA VAL A 67 -12.85 7.77 0.36
C VAL A 67 -14.04 8.69 0.10
N ASP A 68 -14.35 8.89 -1.18
CA ASP A 68 -15.53 9.64 -1.63
C ASP A 68 -16.30 8.84 -2.70
N PRO A 69 -17.56 9.19 -2.97
CA PRO A 69 -18.31 8.59 -4.07
C PRO A 69 -17.67 8.86 -5.44
N SER A 70 -17.59 7.84 -6.29
CA SER A 70 -17.31 8.00 -7.71
C SER A 70 -18.54 8.48 -8.46
N ILE A 71 -18.38 9.38 -9.45
CA ILE A 71 -19.51 9.91 -10.24
C ILE A 71 -20.18 8.85 -11.12
N TYR A 72 -19.49 7.76 -11.43
CA TYR A 72 -20.06 6.72 -12.30
C TYR A 72 -21.05 5.82 -11.58
N PHE A 73 -21.10 5.87 -10.25
CA PHE A 73 -21.83 4.86 -9.52
C PHE A 73 -22.53 5.46 -8.30
N SER A 74 -23.84 5.66 -8.45
CA SER A 74 -24.72 6.23 -7.41
C SER A 74 -25.09 5.24 -6.29
N SER A 75 -24.55 4.02 -6.30
CA SER A 75 -24.74 3.03 -5.23
C SER A 75 -23.48 2.92 -4.37
N SER A 76 -23.65 2.54 -3.10
CA SER A 76 -22.61 2.43 -2.06
C SER A 76 -21.47 1.44 -2.36
N GLN A 77 -21.42 0.85 -3.55
CA GLN A 77 -20.52 -0.25 -3.89
C GLN A 77 -19.26 0.20 -4.64
N HIS A 78 -19.22 1.42 -5.18
CA HIS A 78 -18.10 1.88 -6.01
C HIS A 78 -17.61 3.26 -5.57
N LEU A 79 -16.56 3.23 -4.78
CA LEU A 79 -15.93 4.38 -4.14
C LEU A 79 -14.67 4.78 -4.90
N GLY A 80 -14.35 6.07 -4.88
CA GLY A 80 -13.07 6.62 -5.30
C GLY A 80 -12.17 6.82 -4.10
N VAL A 81 -10.90 6.44 -4.24
CA VAL A 81 -9.88 6.52 -3.20
C VAL A 81 -8.71 7.37 -3.68
N GLY A 82 -8.43 8.41 -2.91
CA GLY A 82 -7.27 9.28 -3.12
C GLY A 82 -6.39 9.37 -1.86
N ILE A 83 -5.30 10.11 -1.94
CA ILE A 83 -4.33 10.29 -0.84
C ILE A 83 -4.35 11.76 -0.37
N ARG A 84 -4.45 11.94 0.95
CA ARG A 84 -4.35 13.25 1.63
C ARG A 84 -3.32 13.22 2.76
N LEU A 85 -2.97 14.39 3.27
CA LEU A 85 -2.13 14.53 4.47
C LEU A 85 -2.91 15.11 5.65
N ALA A 86 -2.59 14.59 6.83
CA ALA A 86 -2.91 15.16 8.13
C ALA A 86 -1.62 15.37 8.92
N TYR A 87 -1.69 16.16 9.99
CA TYR A 87 -0.57 16.36 10.90
C TYR A 87 -0.98 16.23 12.37
N SER A 88 0.02 16.00 13.21
CA SER A 88 -0.11 15.96 14.66
C SER A 88 1.06 16.72 15.31
N ASP A 89 0.72 17.58 16.27
CA ASP A 89 1.67 18.36 17.07
C ASP A 89 1.83 17.81 18.51
N ASP A 90 1.10 16.74 18.85
CA ASP A 90 1.04 16.18 20.21
C ASP A 90 1.53 14.72 20.29
N GLY A 91 2.39 14.34 19.34
CA GLY A 91 2.97 13.00 19.27
C GLY A 91 1.97 11.95 18.84
N GLY A 92 1.03 12.30 17.95
CA GLY A 92 0.08 11.38 17.33
C GLY A 92 -1.18 11.11 18.15
N ARG A 93 -1.45 11.87 19.21
CA ARG A 93 -2.67 11.70 20.04
C ARG A 93 -3.89 12.32 19.38
N SER A 94 -3.71 13.45 18.71
CA SER A 94 -4.73 14.09 17.88
C SER A 94 -4.17 14.41 16.50
N TRP A 95 -5.07 14.45 15.52
CA TRP A 95 -4.74 14.67 14.12
C TRP A 95 -5.58 15.81 13.55
N THR A 96 -4.97 16.61 12.69
CA THR A 96 -5.63 17.70 11.96
C THR A 96 -5.42 17.51 10.47
N ASN A 97 -6.49 17.60 9.68
CA ASN A 97 -6.39 17.60 8.23
C ASN A 97 -5.54 18.79 7.75
N ALA A 98 -4.52 18.51 6.94
CA ALA A 98 -3.62 19.55 6.43
C ALA A 98 -4.20 20.30 5.21
N GLY A 99 -5.32 19.83 4.64
CA GLY A 99 -5.88 20.36 3.39
C GLY A 99 -5.01 20.03 2.16
N VAL A 100 -4.04 19.13 2.30
CA VAL A 100 -3.13 18.72 1.24
C VAL A 100 -3.67 17.47 0.56
N VAL A 101 -4.06 17.60 -0.71
CA VAL A 101 -4.44 16.48 -1.58
C VAL A 101 -3.23 16.07 -2.39
N VAL A 102 -2.65 14.92 -2.09
CA VAL A 102 -1.47 14.42 -2.80
C VAL A 102 -1.86 13.80 -4.13
N SER A 103 -2.92 12.97 -4.11
CA SER A 103 -3.49 12.34 -5.29
C SER A 103 -4.99 12.26 -5.12
N SER A 104 -5.75 12.65 -6.14
CA SER A 104 -7.19 12.38 -6.19
C SER A 104 -7.44 11.10 -6.95
N PHE A 105 -8.54 10.41 -6.65
CA PHE A 105 -9.08 9.47 -7.62
C PHE A 105 -9.57 10.26 -8.84
N GLU A 106 -9.60 9.59 -9.99
CA GLU A 106 -10.08 10.20 -11.21
C GLU A 106 -11.09 9.31 -11.92
N ASP A 107 -12.28 9.85 -12.09
CA ASP A 107 -13.33 9.25 -12.89
C ASP A 107 -13.20 9.71 -14.34
N ARG A 108 -13.07 8.73 -15.25
CA ARG A 108 -13.13 8.93 -16.69
C ARG A 108 -13.74 7.73 -17.43
N ALA A 109 -14.35 7.99 -18.59
CA ALA A 109 -14.73 6.92 -19.51
C ALA A 109 -13.45 6.33 -20.11
N VAL A 110 -13.32 5.01 -20.08
CA VAL A 110 -12.15 4.26 -20.54
C VAL A 110 -12.53 3.22 -21.60
N GLY A 111 -11.54 2.61 -22.25
CA GLY A 111 -11.78 1.57 -23.23
C GLY A 111 -11.87 2.07 -24.68
N PRO A 112 -11.73 1.17 -25.67
CA PRO A 112 -11.49 -0.26 -25.51
C PRO A 112 -10.04 -0.54 -25.10
N LEU A 113 -9.84 -1.41 -24.13
CA LEU A 113 -8.50 -1.73 -23.61
C LEU A 113 -8.29 -3.23 -23.48
N PRO A 114 -7.13 -3.75 -23.92
CA PRO A 114 -6.80 -5.15 -23.75
C PRO A 114 -6.55 -5.48 -22.28
N SER A 115 -6.80 -6.72 -21.88
CA SER A 115 -6.30 -7.29 -20.63
C SER A 115 -5.46 -8.52 -20.94
N VAL A 116 -4.51 -8.84 -20.06
CA VAL A 116 -3.78 -10.10 -20.07
C VAL A 116 -4.74 -11.30 -20.10
N ASN A 117 -5.94 -11.14 -19.56
CA ASN A 117 -7.05 -12.05 -19.76
C ASN A 117 -8.03 -11.44 -20.77
N PRO A 118 -8.10 -11.94 -22.03
CA PRO A 118 -8.99 -11.37 -23.04
C PRO A 118 -10.48 -11.39 -22.65
N ALA A 119 -10.89 -12.29 -21.74
CA ALA A 119 -12.26 -12.33 -21.22
C ALA A 119 -12.59 -11.11 -20.32
N LEU A 120 -11.56 -10.39 -19.86
CA LEU A 120 -11.66 -9.19 -19.04
C LEU A 120 -11.30 -7.91 -19.82
N ASN A 121 -11.19 -7.98 -21.15
CA ASN A 121 -11.01 -6.77 -21.97
C ASN A 121 -12.06 -5.71 -21.60
N ILE A 122 -11.60 -4.47 -21.45
CA ILE A 122 -12.48 -3.35 -21.07
C ILE A 122 -13.15 -2.83 -22.35
N PRO A 123 -14.49 -2.88 -22.47
CA PRO A 123 -15.19 -2.34 -23.64
C PRO A 123 -15.02 -0.82 -23.78
N ALA A 124 -15.26 -0.30 -24.99
CA ALA A 124 -15.25 1.15 -25.23
C ALA A 124 -16.25 1.90 -24.35
N ASN A 125 -15.85 3.08 -23.85
CA ASN A 125 -16.66 3.95 -22.99
C ASN A 125 -17.15 3.27 -21.69
N SER A 126 -16.33 2.38 -21.12
CA SER A 126 -16.58 1.82 -19.79
C SER A 126 -16.37 2.85 -18.70
N ASP A 127 -17.08 2.72 -17.59
CA ASP A 127 -16.95 3.58 -16.42
C ASP A 127 -15.67 3.25 -15.67
N GLY A 128 -14.69 4.14 -15.70
CA GLY A 128 -13.36 3.94 -15.12
C GLY A 128 -13.07 4.89 -13.96
N THR A 129 -12.52 4.35 -12.88
CA THR A 129 -12.01 5.11 -11.73
C THR A 129 -10.57 4.72 -11.45
N TRP A 130 -9.66 5.68 -11.55
CA TRP A 130 -8.27 5.52 -11.11
C TRP A 130 -8.18 5.71 -9.60
N GLN A 131 -7.71 4.69 -8.90
CA GLN A 131 -7.60 4.62 -7.45
C GLN A 131 -6.15 4.89 -7.01
N SER A 132 -5.98 5.62 -5.91
CA SER A 132 -4.70 5.82 -5.23
C SER A 132 -4.80 5.31 -3.80
N GLU A 133 -4.13 4.20 -3.48
CA GLU A 133 -4.27 3.50 -2.19
C GLU A 133 -2.91 3.11 -1.60
N THR A 134 -2.91 2.78 -0.31
CA THR A 134 -1.76 2.27 0.44
C THR A 134 -0.49 3.10 0.23
N SER A 135 -0.52 4.33 0.73
CA SER A 135 0.60 5.26 0.63
C SER A 135 1.67 5.02 1.70
N SER A 136 2.92 5.34 1.39
CA SER A 136 4.01 5.46 2.36
C SER A 136 4.71 6.80 2.23
N LEU A 137 4.77 7.54 3.33
CA LEU A 137 5.35 8.88 3.44
C LEU A 137 6.65 8.82 4.23
N ILE A 138 7.71 9.45 3.72
CA ILE A 138 9.00 9.53 4.41
C ILE A 138 9.64 10.92 4.29
N TYR A 139 10.55 11.20 5.22
CA TYR A 139 11.54 12.26 5.10
C TYR A 139 12.94 11.66 4.95
N ASP A 140 13.62 11.99 3.87
CA ASP A 140 14.97 11.56 3.54
C ASP A 140 15.95 12.74 3.67
N ALA A 141 16.72 12.76 4.75
CA ALA A 141 17.66 13.83 5.06
C ALA A 141 18.82 13.93 4.06
N ASN A 142 19.13 12.83 3.35
CA ASN A 142 20.29 12.70 2.48
C ASN A 142 19.98 13.05 1.01
N ALA A 143 18.71 13.21 0.66
CA ALA A 143 18.29 13.67 -0.66
C ALA A 143 18.53 15.19 -0.88
N PRO A 144 18.56 15.63 -2.15
CA PRO A 144 18.48 17.04 -2.50
C PRO A 144 17.33 17.73 -1.74
N ALA A 145 17.54 18.99 -1.34
CA ALA A 145 16.57 19.72 -0.52
C ALA A 145 15.15 19.73 -1.13
N SER A 146 15.05 19.78 -2.46
CA SER A 146 13.79 19.73 -3.23
C SER A 146 13.08 18.38 -3.24
N GLU A 147 13.69 17.33 -2.69
CA GLU A 147 13.23 15.92 -2.81
C GLU A 147 13.21 15.19 -1.46
N ARG A 148 13.35 15.91 -0.34
CA ARG A 148 13.48 15.28 0.98
C ARG A 148 12.19 14.63 1.44
N TRP A 149 11.05 15.24 1.17
CA TRP A 149 9.76 14.59 1.37
C TRP A 149 9.46 13.74 0.16
N LYS A 150 9.19 12.45 0.40
CA LYS A 150 8.80 11.51 -0.64
C LYS A 150 7.53 10.80 -0.20
N ILE A 151 6.61 10.63 -1.13
CA ILE A 151 5.44 9.79 -0.94
C ILE A 151 5.30 8.85 -2.12
N VAL A 152 5.10 7.57 -1.82
CA VAL A 152 4.74 6.55 -2.81
C VAL A 152 3.37 5.98 -2.49
N TRP A 153 2.68 5.47 -3.50
CA TRP A 153 1.39 4.81 -3.33
C TRP A 153 1.14 3.81 -4.45
N HIS A 154 0.19 2.90 -4.23
CA HIS A 154 -0.30 2.00 -5.26
C HIS A 154 -1.39 2.70 -6.08
N GLN A 155 -1.16 2.84 -7.38
CA GLN A 155 -2.10 3.42 -8.34
C GLN A 155 -2.67 2.30 -9.20
N TYR A 156 -4.00 2.20 -9.33
CA TYR A 156 -4.62 1.19 -10.19
C TYR A 156 -5.96 1.61 -10.79
N LEU A 157 -6.38 0.97 -11.87
CA LEU A 157 -7.68 1.20 -12.50
C LEU A 157 -8.75 0.24 -11.98
N LYS A 158 -9.93 0.77 -11.69
CA LYS A 158 -11.18 0.01 -11.61
C LYS A 158 -12.06 0.40 -12.79
N ALA A 159 -12.60 -0.57 -13.53
CA ALA A 159 -13.52 -0.31 -14.63
C ALA A 159 -14.72 -1.26 -14.60
N ASN A 160 -15.94 -0.73 -14.78
CA ASN A 160 -17.20 -1.47 -14.68
C ASN A 160 -17.28 -2.38 -13.43
N GLY A 161 -16.88 -1.83 -12.29
CA GLY A 161 -16.87 -2.56 -11.01
C GLY A 161 -15.71 -3.55 -10.80
N THR A 162 -14.87 -3.79 -11.82
CA THR A 162 -13.73 -4.73 -11.76
C THR A 162 -12.41 -4.01 -11.55
N SER A 163 -11.58 -4.48 -10.62
CA SER A 163 -10.22 -3.95 -10.42
C SER A 163 -9.23 -4.61 -11.37
N TYR A 164 -8.39 -3.80 -12.01
CA TYR A 164 -7.40 -4.22 -13.00
C TYR A 164 -5.96 -4.09 -12.47
N PHE A 165 -5.70 -4.70 -11.31
CA PHE A 165 -4.38 -4.66 -10.65
C PHE A 165 -3.24 -5.22 -11.50
N VAL A 166 -3.52 -6.22 -12.33
CA VAL A 166 -2.50 -6.89 -13.15
C VAL A 166 -2.11 -6.03 -14.35
N ASP A 167 -3.11 -5.47 -15.02
CA ASP A 167 -2.96 -4.80 -16.32
C ASP A 167 -2.61 -3.32 -16.20
N TYR A 168 -3.18 -2.67 -15.19
CA TYR A 168 -3.31 -1.22 -15.10
C TYR A 168 -3.01 -0.74 -13.68
N ALA A 169 -1.90 -1.19 -13.11
CA ALA A 169 -1.42 -0.71 -11.82
C ALA A 169 0.09 -0.48 -11.78
N TRP A 170 0.54 0.45 -10.94
CA TRP A 170 1.94 0.76 -10.71
C TRP A 170 2.13 1.39 -9.32
N VAL A 171 3.39 1.51 -8.90
CA VAL A 171 3.74 2.36 -7.76
C VAL A 171 4.04 3.75 -8.27
N ALA A 172 3.33 4.75 -7.78
CA ALA A 172 3.56 6.16 -8.10
C ALA A 172 4.45 6.83 -7.05
N LEU A 173 5.08 7.95 -7.42
CA LEU A 173 5.98 8.73 -6.58
C LEU A 173 5.71 10.23 -6.75
N LYS A 174 5.77 10.98 -5.65
CA LYS A 174 6.01 12.42 -5.65
C LYS A 174 7.13 12.76 -4.67
N MET A 175 7.86 13.84 -4.98
CA MET A 175 8.94 14.34 -4.14
C MET A 175 8.85 15.87 -4.03
N ALA A 176 9.16 16.41 -2.85
CA ALA A 176 9.12 17.86 -2.60
C ALA A 176 10.05 18.29 -1.43
N ALA A 177 10.25 19.60 -1.27
CA ALA A 177 11.00 20.14 -0.13
C ALA A 177 10.19 20.19 1.15
N THR A 178 8.86 20.24 1.05
CA THR A 178 7.93 20.23 2.18
C THR A 178 6.74 19.30 1.93
N PRO A 179 6.02 18.85 2.98
CA PRO A 179 4.83 18.02 2.80
C PRO A 179 3.73 18.73 1.99
N ALA A 180 3.56 20.04 2.18
CA ALA A 180 2.54 20.81 1.48
C ALA A 180 2.78 20.89 -0.03
N GLU A 181 4.04 20.99 -0.44
CA GLU A 181 4.42 21.03 -1.85
C GLU A 181 4.19 19.69 -2.59
N LEU A 182 4.00 18.58 -1.87
CA LEU A 182 3.61 17.30 -2.49
C LEU A 182 2.28 17.39 -3.26
N ALA A 183 1.39 18.33 -2.93
CA ALA A 183 0.17 18.57 -3.72
C ALA A 183 0.49 18.91 -5.18
N MET A 184 1.50 19.76 -5.38
CA MET A 184 1.87 20.34 -6.68
C MET A 184 3.05 19.62 -7.34
N ALA A 185 3.76 18.76 -6.61
CA ALA A 185 4.86 17.99 -7.15
C ALA A 185 4.40 17.09 -8.31
N PRO A 186 5.22 16.93 -9.36
CA PRO A 186 4.89 16.06 -10.49
C PRO A 186 4.81 14.60 -10.03
N THR A 187 3.76 13.90 -10.48
CA THR A 187 3.64 12.46 -10.27
C THR A 187 4.52 11.70 -11.23
N ILE A 188 5.28 10.74 -10.72
CA ILE A 188 6.13 9.82 -11.48
C ILE A 188 5.53 8.42 -11.37
N LYS A 189 5.39 7.70 -12.49
CA LYS A 189 5.21 6.24 -12.45
C LYS A 189 6.56 5.63 -12.08
N LEU A 190 6.74 5.24 -10.83
CA LEU A 190 8.03 4.81 -10.32
C LEU A 190 8.31 3.35 -10.72
N PHE A 191 7.50 2.43 -10.20
CA PHE A 191 7.68 1.00 -10.43
C PHE A 191 6.55 0.38 -11.22
N GLY A 192 6.91 -0.42 -12.23
CA GLY A 192 6.00 -1.21 -13.01
C GLY A 192 6.31 -2.70 -13.00
N GLY A 193 5.28 -3.53 -13.14
CA GLY A 193 5.41 -4.98 -13.36
C GLY A 193 5.34 -5.36 -14.84
N LYS A 194 5.64 -6.64 -15.13
CA LYS A 194 5.66 -7.19 -16.50
C LYS A 194 4.34 -7.04 -17.26
N TYR A 195 3.24 -7.06 -16.52
CA TYR A 195 1.90 -7.12 -17.08
C TYR A 195 1.25 -5.76 -17.30
N ILE A 196 1.95 -4.68 -16.95
CA ILE A 196 1.47 -3.34 -17.28
C ILE A 196 1.31 -3.24 -18.78
N GLN A 197 0.08 -2.93 -19.20
CA GLN A 197 -0.24 -2.78 -20.61
C GLN A 197 0.28 -1.45 -21.12
N ALA A 198 0.79 -1.44 -22.36
CA ALA A 198 1.24 -0.21 -23.02
C ALA A 198 0.15 0.87 -23.10
N ALA A 199 -1.13 0.47 -23.15
CA ALA A 199 -2.24 1.42 -23.08
C ALA A 199 -2.21 2.21 -21.76
N GLY A 200 -1.82 1.57 -20.66
CA GLY A 200 -1.55 2.18 -19.35
C GLY A 200 -0.40 3.17 -19.31
N GLU A 201 0.41 3.23 -20.36
CA GLU A 201 1.53 4.18 -20.48
C GLU A 201 1.13 5.44 -21.26
N GLN A 202 -0.03 5.46 -21.91
CA GLN A 202 -0.48 6.59 -22.71
C GLN A 202 -1.32 7.56 -21.85
N SER A 203 -0.99 8.86 -21.92
CA SER A 203 -1.84 9.95 -21.46
C SER A 203 -2.29 10.79 -22.64
N GLY A 204 -3.43 11.50 -22.50
CA GLY A 204 -3.99 12.32 -23.58
C GLY A 204 -4.94 11.56 -24.52
N ALA A 205 -5.74 12.31 -25.29
CA ALA A 205 -6.95 11.82 -25.95
C ALA A 205 -6.72 10.64 -26.93
N PRO A 206 -7.47 9.53 -26.79
CA PRO A 206 -8.40 9.26 -25.69
C PRO A 206 -7.62 9.00 -24.37
N ALA A 207 -7.80 9.89 -23.39
CA ALA A 207 -6.97 9.99 -22.19
C ALA A 207 -7.18 8.77 -21.30
N PHE A 208 -6.19 7.88 -21.22
CA PHE A 208 -6.34 6.64 -20.48
C PHE A 208 -5.76 6.71 -19.07
N SER A 209 -4.46 6.97 -18.94
CA SER A 209 -3.78 7.04 -17.63
C SER A 209 -3.76 8.46 -17.06
N PRO A 210 -3.81 8.65 -15.73
CA PRO A 210 -3.60 9.96 -15.10
C PRO A 210 -2.15 10.44 -15.21
N VAL A 211 -1.21 9.54 -15.51
CA VAL A 211 0.21 9.86 -15.64
C VAL A 211 0.72 9.38 -17.00
N ALA A 212 1.51 10.18 -17.69
CA ALA A 212 2.08 9.84 -19.00
C ALA A 212 3.29 8.91 -18.88
N GLY A 213 3.55 8.15 -19.94
CA GLY A 213 4.78 7.39 -20.13
C GLY A 213 4.83 6.05 -19.40
N PRO A 214 5.88 5.25 -19.68
CA PRO A 214 6.16 4.01 -18.96
C PRO A 214 6.59 4.29 -17.52
N ALA A 215 6.63 3.25 -16.69
CA ALA A 215 7.29 3.34 -15.40
C ALA A 215 8.80 3.63 -15.57
N GLN A 216 9.37 4.44 -14.67
CA GLN A 216 10.81 4.74 -14.67
C GLN A 216 11.66 3.48 -14.41
N ILE A 217 11.09 2.52 -13.66
CA ILE A 217 11.74 1.27 -13.31
C ILE A 217 10.75 0.13 -13.60
N ALA A 218 11.00 -0.63 -14.66
CA ALA A 218 10.31 -1.87 -14.94
C ALA A 218 10.95 -3.00 -14.12
N LEU A 219 10.35 -3.35 -12.98
CA LEU A 219 10.91 -4.31 -12.01
C LEU A 219 11.18 -5.69 -12.61
N ASN A 220 10.46 -6.06 -13.66
CA ASN A 220 10.65 -7.31 -14.41
C ASN A 220 11.79 -7.28 -15.43
N ALA A 221 12.30 -6.12 -15.80
CA ALA A 221 13.29 -5.94 -16.87
C ALA A 221 14.59 -5.32 -16.35
N ASP A 222 14.50 -4.23 -15.58
CA ASP A 222 15.64 -3.38 -15.27
C ASP A 222 16.43 -3.88 -14.07
N LEU A 223 15.74 -4.45 -13.08
CA LEU A 223 16.38 -5.08 -11.93
C LEU A 223 17.13 -6.37 -12.26
N ASN A 224 16.90 -6.96 -13.44
CA ASN A 224 17.64 -8.13 -13.91
C ASN A 224 19.14 -7.84 -14.06
N SER A 225 19.54 -6.57 -14.19
CA SER A 225 20.94 -6.16 -14.29
C SER A 225 21.63 -5.95 -12.94
N ALA A 226 20.86 -5.75 -11.86
CA ALA A 226 21.37 -5.46 -10.52
C ALA A 226 21.41 -6.69 -9.59
N ILE A 227 20.75 -7.80 -9.94
CA ILE A 227 20.51 -8.93 -9.03
C ILE A 227 21.07 -10.22 -9.63
N ALA A 228 22.32 -10.55 -9.29
CA ALA A 228 22.99 -11.75 -9.79
C ALA A 228 22.49 -13.09 -9.18
N SER A 229 21.43 -13.10 -8.35
CA SER A 229 21.09 -14.29 -7.54
C SER A 229 19.61 -14.50 -7.20
N ALA A 230 18.67 -13.67 -7.67
CA ALA A 230 17.25 -13.94 -7.46
C ALA A 230 16.72 -14.94 -8.50
N ASP A 231 15.68 -15.69 -8.17
CA ASP A 231 14.89 -16.40 -9.18
C ASP A 231 14.12 -15.35 -10.00
N LEU A 232 14.80 -14.81 -11.02
CA LEU A 232 14.31 -13.74 -11.90
C LEU A 232 13.00 -14.15 -12.60
N ALA A 233 12.78 -15.45 -12.79
CA ALA A 233 11.53 -15.94 -13.35
C ALA A 233 10.36 -15.57 -12.43
N GLU A 234 10.55 -15.65 -11.11
CA GLU A 234 9.51 -15.37 -10.13
C GLU A 234 9.17 -13.87 -10.04
N LEU A 235 10.18 -13.02 -9.85
CA LEU A 235 9.95 -11.57 -9.71
C LEU A 235 9.34 -10.94 -10.97
N SER A 236 9.60 -11.52 -12.15
CA SER A 236 9.02 -11.06 -13.40
C SER A 236 7.50 -11.25 -13.48
N MET A 237 6.91 -12.07 -12.61
CA MET A 237 5.47 -12.38 -12.62
C MET A 237 4.73 -11.73 -11.44
N CYS A 238 5.43 -10.93 -10.65
CA CYS A 238 4.82 -10.18 -9.55
C CYS A 238 3.92 -9.06 -10.09
N VAL A 239 2.73 -8.97 -9.50
CA VAL A 239 1.97 -7.71 -9.44
C VAL A 239 2.41 -6.99 -8.17
N TRP A 240 2.89 -5.76 -8.34
CA TRP A 240 3.50 -4.96 -7.28
C TRP A 240 2.49 -4.02 -6.66
N ALA A 241 2.34 -4.07 -5.34
CA ALA A 241 1.38 -3.25 -4.61
C ALA A 241 1.91 -2.88 -3.23
N GLU A 242 1.17 -1.99 -2.56
CA GLU A 242 1.31 -1.70 -1.12
C GLU A 242 2.76 -1.35 -0.70
N PRO A 243 3.33 -0.26 -1.27
CA PRO A 243 4.71 0.12 -1.01
C PRO A 243 4.92 0.70 0.39
N ALA A 244 6.06 0.37 0.98
CA ALA A 244 6.51 0.84 2.29
C ALA A 244 7.94 1.36 2.22
N LEU A 245 8.13 2.67 2.39
CA LEU A 245 9.44 3.30 2.38
C LEU A 245 9.98 3.53 3.78
N LEU A 246 11.30 3.46 3.91
CA LEU A 246 12.05 3.96 5.06
C LEU A 246 13.33 4.63 4.58
N ALA A 247 13.65 5.80 5.13
CA ALA A 247 14.93 6.46 4.93
C ALA A 247 15.77 6.40 6.21
N ASP A 248 17.06 6.10 6.07
CA ASP A 248 18.02 6.18 7.17
C ASP A 248 19.40 6.67 6.70
N SER A 249 20.42 6.50 7.55
CA SER A 249 21.80 6.90 7.24
C SER A 249 22.40 6.13 6.08
N ASP A 250 21.91 4.92 5.81
CA ASP A 250 22.52 4.00 4.85
C ASP A 250 21.85 4.11 3.47
N GLY A 251 20.57 4.46 3.44
CA GLY A 251 19.85 4.63 2.18
C GLY A 251 18.35 4.83 2.29
N LEU A 252 17.71 4.62 1.14
CA LEU A 252 16.28 4.34 1.06
C LEU A 252 16.06 2.84 1.03
N HIS A 253 15.05 2.38 1.74
CA HIS A 253 14.62 0.99 1.78
C HIS A 253 13.16 0.92 1.40
N LEU A 254 12.79 -0.09 0.63
CA LEU A 254 11.45 -0.27 0.11
C LEU A 254 11.02 -1.71 0.36
N ALA A 255 9.94 -1.91 1.11
CA ALA A 255 9.22 -3.17 1.12
C ALA A 255 7.96 -3.06 0.25
N MET A 256 7.61 -4.12 -0.47
CA MET A 256 6.42 -4.17 -1.32
C MET A 256 5.79 -5.55 -1.29
N ASN A 257 4.48 -5.59 -1.50
CA ASN A 257 3.76 -6.81 -1.77
C ASN A 257 4.01 -7.25 -3.23
N CYS A 258 4.51 -8.48 -3.40
CA CYS A 258 4.51 -9.19 -4.68
C CYS A 258 3.39 -10.22 -4.65
N GLN A 259 2.37 -10.01 -5.47
CA GLN A 259 1.40 -11.06 -5.80
C GLN A 259 1.91 -11.84 -7.01
N TYR A 260 2.57 -12.96 -6.75
CA TYR A 260 3.14 -13.86 -7.74
C TYR A 260 2.08 -14.74 -8.37
N LEU A 261 1.91 -14.61 -9.69
CA LEU A 261 0.95 -15.38 -10.46
C LEU A 261 1.52 -16.78 -10.78
N ASN A 262 1.16 -17.78 -9.97
CA ASN A 262 1.63 -19.16 -10.07
C ASN A 262 0.54 -20.08 -10.65
N GLY A 263 0.37 -20.04 -11.97
CA GLY A 263 -0.69 -20.81 -12.63
C GLY A 263 -2.07 -20.28 -12.28
N THR A 264 -2.87 -21.10 -11.59
CA THR A 264 -4.22 -20.72 -11.10
C THR A 264 -4.21 -20.15 -9.68
N GLY A 265 -3.06 -20.17 -9.00
CA GLY A 265 -2.89 -19.65 -7.65
C GLY A 265 -2.20 -18.28 -7.65
N VAL A 266 -2.32 -17.59 -6.52
CA VAL A 266 -1.52 -16.40 -6.22
C VAL A 266 -0.80 -16.64 -4.91
N ASP A 267 0.53 -16.65 -5.00
CA ASP A 267 1.40 -16.59 -3.83
C ASP A 267 1.70 -15.12 -3.55
N ALA A 268 1.67 -14.72 -2.28
CA ALA A 268 1.97 -13.35 -1.90
C ALA A 268 3.20 -13.29 -0.99
N TYR A 269 4.16 -12.44 -1.37
CA TYR A 269 5.42 -12.23 -0.68
C TYR A 269 5.55 -10.77 -0.28
N ILE A 270 6.17 -10.51 0.88
CA ILE A 270 6.76 -9.19 1.13
C ILE A 270 8.21 -9.25 0.67
N VAL A 271 8.55 -8.45 -0.33
CA VAL A 271 9.92 -8.32 -0.82
C VAL A 271 10.54 -7.02 -0.36
N MET A 272 11.87 -6.96 -0.32
CA MET A 272 12.58 -5.73 0.02
C MET A 272 13.65 -5.36 -1.00
N PHE A 273 13.81 -4.06 -1.22
CA PHE A 273 14.84 -3.42 -2.01
C PHE A 273 15.54 -2.35 -1.16
N SER A 274 16.78 -2.02 -1.50
CA SER A 274 17.50 -0.90 -0.92
C SER A 274 18.16 -0.05 -2.00
N CYS A 275 18.35 1.22 -1.72
CA CYS A 275 19.05 2.18 -2.56
C CYS A 275 20.02 2.96 -1.68
N ALA A 276 21.33 2.73 -1.87
CA ALA A 276 22.37 3.30 -1.02
C ALA A 276 22.46 4.82 -1.16
N ASN A 277 22.89 5.51 -0.11
CA ASN A 277 23.09 6.96 -0.14
C ASN A 277 24.34 7.37 -0.97
N PRO A 278 24.25 8.39 -1.84
CA PRO A 278 23.03 9.10 -2.24
C PRO A 278 22.14 8.25 -3.16
N CYS A 279 20.85 8.13 -2.81
CA CYS A 279 19.91 7.36 -3.61
C CYS A 279 19.32 8.21 -4.75
N ASN A 280 19.42 7.73 -5.99
CA ASN A 280 18.54 8.20 -7.06
C ASN A 280 17.36 7.24 -7.22
N ILE A 281 16.25 7.56 -6.55
CA ILE A 281 15.05 6.71 -6.49
C ILE A 281 14.47 6.37 -7.86
N THR A 282 14.63 7.24 -8.85
CA THR A 282 14.07 7.05 -10.21
C THR A 282 14.95 6.22 -11.15
N GLN A 283 16.15 5.81 -10.70
CA GLN A 283 17.08 5.05 -11.54
C GLN A 283 17.16 3.61 -11.08
N ALA A 284 16.86 2.67 -11.98
CA ALA A 284 16.85 1.24 -11.68
C ALA A 284 18.19 0.75 -11.11
N GLY A 285 19.31 1.23 -11.66
CA GLY A 285 20.66 0.86 -11.21
C GLY A 285 21.01 1.31 -9.78
N SER A 286 20.22 2.20 -9.17
CA SER A 286 20.41 2.57 -7.76
C SER A 286 19.83 1.54 -6.79
N TRP A 287 18.92 0.69 -7.26
CA TRP A 287 18.19 -0.26 -6.43
C TRP A 287 18.84 -1.64 -6.42
N THR A 288 18.89 -2.24 -5.24
CA THR A 288 19.36 -3.60 -4.99
C THR A 288 18.25 -4.40 -4.34
N TYR A 289 17.89 -5.55 -4.92
CA TYR A 289 16.97 -6.49 -4.27
C TYR A 289 17.64 -7.20 -3.10
N LYS A 290 16.91 -7.29 -1.99
CA LYS A 290 17.39 -7.89 -0.75
C LYS A 290 16.81 -9.26 -0.46
N GLY A 291 15.69 -9.62 -1.08
CA GLY A 291 15.05 -10.92 -0.90
C GLY A 291 13.57 -10.83 -0.58
N ARG A 292 13.00 -12.00 -0.28
CA ARG A 292 11.67 -12.16 0.32
C ARG A 292 11.83 -12.10 1.82
N VAL A 293 11.22 -11.09 2.42
CA VAL A 293 11.24 -10.88 3.87
C VAL A 293 10.21 -11.78 4.55
N LEU A 294 9.03 -11.91 3.92
CA LEU A 294 7.96 -12.81 4.33
C LEU A 294 7.45 -13.63 3.15
N THR A 295 7.07 -14.87 3.42
CA THR A 295 6.58 -15.84 2.44
C THR A 295 5.22 -16.44 2.83
N PRO A 296 4.52 -17.13 1.91
CA PRO A 296 3.31 -17.89 2.26
C PRO A 296 3.55 -18.93 3.37
N ALA A 297 4.75 -19.53 3.42
CA ALA A 297 5.10 -20.48 4.47
C ALA A 297 5.09 -19.81 5.85
N ASP A 298 5.64 -18.60 5.97
CA ASP A 298 5.62 -17.82 7.21
C ASP A 298 4.18 -17.51 7.65
N ALA A 299 3.33 -17.11 6.71
CA ALA A 299 1.92 -16.82 6.99
C ALA A 299 1.19 -18.08 7.48
N SER A 300 1.43 -19.23 6.85
CA SER A 300 0.77 -20.50 7.20
C SER A 300 1.06 -20.95 8.63
N VAL A 301 2.27 -20.72 9.14
CA VAL A 301 2.66 -21.03 10.53
C VAL A 301 1.83 -20.23 11.53
N THR A 302 1.37 -19.03 11.13
CA THR A 302 0.52 -18.17 11.96
C THR A 302 -0.97 -18.34 11.69
N GLY A 303 -1.37 -19.31 10.84
CA GLY A 303 -2.76 -19.56 10.48
C GLY A 303 -3.33 -18.60 9.42
N HIS A 304 -2.48 -17.86 8.73
CA HIS A 304 -2.86 -16.88 7.70
C HIS A 304 -2.50 -17.39 6.30
N ARG A 305 -3.16 -16.83 5.29
CA ARG A 305 -2.87 -17.15 3.88
C ARG A 305 -1.60 -16.45 3.42
N ASN A 306 -1.48 -15.17 3.72
CA ASN A 306 -0.35 -14.33 3.36
C ASN A 306 -0.27 -13.09 4.28
N PHE A 307 0.72 -12.24 4.03
CA PHE A 307 0.82 -10.89 4.59
C PHE A 307 0.63 -9.85 3.48
N SER A 308 0.17 -8.66 3.85
CA SER A 308 -0.10 -7.51 2.98
C SER A 308 0.25 -6.21 3.71
N ALA A 309 0.11 -5.08 3.02
CA ALA A 309 0.12 -3.73 3.56
C ALA A 309 1.30 -3.50 4.51
N ALA A 310 2.51 -3.67 3.95
CA ALA A 310 3.73 -3.51 4.71
C ALA A 310 3.91 -2.06 5.16
N GLU A 311 4.63 -1.88 6.26
CA GLU A 311 5.19 -0.61 6.73
C GLU A 311 6.58 -0.93 7.32
N LEU A 312 7.60 -0.16 6.94
CA LEU A 312 8.94 -0.26 7.52
C LEU A 312 9.07 0.75 8.66
N VAL A 313 9.31 0.26 9.87
CA VAL A 313 9.30 1.09 11.08
C VAL A 313 10.68 1.10 11.72
N ARG A 314 11.19 2.29 12.02
CA ARG A 314 12.34 2.48 12.91
C ARG A 314 11.83 2.95 14.28
N LYS A 315 12.21 2.26 15.36
CA LYS A 315 11.87 2.66 16.73
C LYS A 315 12.87 2.09 17.73
N GLY A 316 13.22 2.87 18.76
CA GLY A 316 14.09 2.40 19.84
C GLY A 316 15.48 1.95 19.38
N GLY A 317 15.96 2.46 18.24
CA GLY A 317 17.21 2.01 17.61
C GLY A 317 17.10 0.71 16.81
N GLY A 318 15.94 0.03 16.83
CA GLY A 318 15.65 -1.15 16.03
C GLY A 318 14.86 -0.84 14.75
N TYR A 319 14.83 -1.84 13.86
CA TYR A 319 14.03 -1.85 12.64
C TYR A 319 13.00 -2.98 12.71
N TYR A 320 11.81 -2.71 12.20
CA TYR A 320 10.68 -3.62 12.22
C TYR A 320 9.98 -3.63 10.87
N LEU A 321 9.50 -4.80 10.46
CA LEU A 321 8.52 -4.93 9.39
C LEU A 321 7.15 -5.07 10.05
N MET A 322 6.29 -4.06 9.88
CA MET A 322 4.88 -4.14 10.21
C MET A 322 4.10 -4.59 8.97
N VAL A 323 3.10 -5.45 9.16
CA VAL A 323 2.24 -5.98 8.10
C VAL A 323 0.84 -6.26 8.61
N THR A 324 -0.08 -6.34 7.67
CA THR A 324 -1.44 -6.81 7.89
C THR A 324 -1.57 -8.26 7.42
N PRO A 325 -1.74 -9.25 8.31
CA PRO A 325 -1.99 -10.63 7.91
C PRO A 325 -3.35 -10.78 7.22
N VAL A 326 -3.45 -11.72 6.28
CA VAL A 326 -4.65 -11.99 5.50
C VAL A 326 -5.20 -13.37 5.85
N ARG A 327 -6.47 -13.43 6.24
CA ARG A 327 -7.11 -14.68 6.66
C ARG A 327 -7.20 -15.69 5.53
N ASN A 328 -7.18 -16.96 5.91
CA ASN A 328 -7.42 -18.07 5.00
C ASN A 328 -8.93 -18.33 4.82
N ASN A 329 -9.66 -17.33 4.31
CA ASN A 329 -11.07 -17.45 3.98
C ASN A 329 -11.37 -16.81 2.61
N ALA A 330 -12.55 -17.10 2.07
CA ALA A 330 -12.95 -16.64 0.73
C ALA A 330 -13.01 -15.10 0.60
N ALA A 331 -13.26 -14.40 1.71
CA ALA A 331 -13.31 -12.94 1.73
C ALA A 331 -11.92 -12.28 1.77
N ALA A 332 -10.85 -13.05 2.01
CA ALA A 332 -9.50 -12.54 2.16
C ALA A 332 -9.39 -11.36 3.14
N ALA A 333 -10.18 -11.41 4.22
CA ALA A 333 -10.24 -10.31 5.17
C ALA A 333 -8.89 -10.14 5.88
N TYR A 334 -8.48 -8.90 6.09
CA TYR A 334 -7.32 -8.58 6.89
C TYR A 334 -7.56 -8.87 8.38
N ASP A 335 -6.48 -9.15 9.12
CA ASP A 335 -6.55 -9.64 10.50
C ASP A 335 -5.68 -8.87 11.51
N GLY A 336 -5.81 -7.55 11.50
CA GLY A 336 -5.10 -6.71 12.45
C GLY A 336 -3.70 -6.35 12.01
N CYS A 337 -2.83 -6.09 12.98
CA CYS A 337 -1.45 -5.67 12.75
C CYS A 337 -0.49 -6.68 13.37
N ARG A 338 0.62 -6.94 12.69
CA ARG A 338 1.75 -7.71 13.20
C ARG A 338 3.02 -6.93 12.96
N ALA A 339 4.00 -7.01 13.87
CA ALA A 339 5.33 -6.53 13.56
C ALA A 339 6.42 -7.50 13.99
N PHE A 340 7.41 -7.63 13.11
CA PHE A 340 8.54 -8.54 13.24
C PHE A 340 9.83 -7.71 13.26
N PRO A 341 10.69 -7.84 14.28
CA PRO A 341 11.95 -7.13 14.31
C PRO A 341 12.92 -7.74 13.31
N PHE A 342 13.76 -6.92 12.70
CA PHE A 342 14.89 -7.38 11.91
C PHE A 342 16.04 -7.81 12.84
N SER A 343 16.65 -8.96 12.56
CA SER A 343 17.94 -9.34 13.14
C SER A 343 19.10 -8.75 12.34
N ASP A 344 18.87 -8.51 11.04
CA ASP A 344 19.80 -7.86 10.12
C ASP A 344 18.99 -7.15 9.03
N PHE A 345 18.80 -5.84 9.21
CA PHE A 345 17.99 -5.01 8.33
C PHE A 345 18.62 -4.86 6.93
N ALA A 346 19.96 -4.72 6.86
CA ALA A 346 20.69 -4.51 5.62
C ALA A 346 20.58 -5.70 4.65
N ASN A 347 20.35 -6.90 5.17
CA ASN A 347 20.13 -8.13 4.40
C ASN A 347 18.67 -8.62 4.45
N ALA A 348 17.74 -7.78 4.91
CA ALA A 348 16.30 -8.07 4.99
C ALA A 348 15.95 -9.37 5.75
N ARG A 349 16.66 -9.63 6.87
CA ARG A 349 16.46 -10.82 7.70
C ARG A 349 15.68 -10.48 8.97
N LEU A 350 14.50 -11.07 9.09
CA LEU A 350 13.71 -11.02 10.32
C LEU A 350 14.32 -11.89 11.42
N MET A 351 14.10 -11.49 12.66
CA MET A 351 14.47 -12.27 13.82
C MET A 351 13.63 -13.54 13.90
N ARG A 352 14.30 -14.67 14.15
CA ARG A 352 13.67 -15.98 14.27
C ARG A 352 14.17 -16.71 15.51
N ASN A 353 13.29 -17.45 16.16
CA ASN A 353 13.62 -18.37 17.26
C ASN A 353 13.22 -19.80 16.84
N GLN A 354 14.20 -20.70 16.76
CA GLN A 354 14.00 -22.08 16.29
C GLN A 354 13.29 -22.15 14.91
N GLY A 355 13.61 -21.21 14.01
CA GLY A 355 13.03 -21.11 12.67
C GLY A 355 11.71 -20.32 12.58
N ASN A 356 11.02 -20.09 13.70
CA ASN A 356 9.77 -19.33 13.74
C ASN A 356 10.03 -17.82 13.84
N LEU A 357 9.16 -17.01 13.23
CA LEU A 357 9.21 -15.55 13.35
C LEU A 357 9.07 -15.13 14.81
N VAL A 358 9.90 -14.18 15.24
CA VAL A 358 9.73 -13.49 16.52
C VAL A 358 8.78 -12.34 16.31
N GLU A 359 7.62 -12.37 16.96
CA GLU A 359 6.63 -11.31 16.92
C GLU A 359 6.93 -10.30 18.03
N ALA A 360 7.21 -9.05 17.67
CA ALA A 360 7.44 -7.96 18.62
C ALA A 360 6.14 -7.22 18.97
N PHE A 361 5.16 -7.23 18.06
CA PHE A 361 3.88 -6.57 18.25
C PHE A 361 2.76 -7.36 17.58
N ARG A 362 1.61 -7.40 18.26
CA ARG A 362 0.37 -7.98 17.75
C ARG A 362 -0.83 -7.18 18.21
N TYR A 363 -1.68 -6.86 17.25
CA TYR A 363 -3.02 -6.37 17.47
C TYR A 363 -3.97 -7.20 16.61
N ASP A 364 -4.90 -7.92 17.22
CA ASP A 364 -5.88 -8.73 16.48
C ASP A 364 -7.02 -7.84 15.99
N GLY A 365 -7.27 -7.89 14.68
CA GLY A 365 -8.34 -7.13 14.06
C GLY A 365 -9.70 -7.73 14.39
N ILE A 366 -10.73 -6.88 14.39
CA ILE A 366 -12.10 -7.39 14.48
C ILE A 366 -12.40 -8.14 13.18
N PRO A 367 -12.89 -9.39 13.25
CA PRO A 367 -13.28 -10.15 12.09
C PRO A 367 -14.11 -9.38 11.08
N MET A 368 -13.70 -9.42 9.81
CA MET A 368 -14.38 -8.79 8.66
C MET A 368 -14.41 -7.27 8.67
N LEU A 369 -14.04 -6.63 9.78
CA LEU A 369 -13.98 -5.18 9.87
C LEU A 369 -12.58 -4.66 9.62
N HIS A 370 -11.52 -5.32 10.08
CA HIS A 370 -10.17 -4.80 9.82
C HIS A 370 -9.89 -4.72 8.31
N ASN A 371 -9.43 -3.56 7.87
CA ASN A 371 -9.15 -3.27 6.47
C ASN A 371 -8.01 -2.24 6.39
N GLY A 372 -7.13 -2.37 5.40
CA GLY A 372 -5.99 -1.49 5.17
C GLY A 372 -4.70 -1.82 5.94
N ALA A 373 -3.76 -0.89 5.81
CA ALA A 373 -2.44 -0.90 6.44
C ALA A 373 -2.49 -0.52 7.93
N CYS A 374 -1.41 -0.85 8.61
CA CYS A 374 -1.10 -0.35 9.95
C CYS A 374 0.14 0.53 9.89
N SER A 375 0.22 1.53 10.77
CA SER A 375 1.40 2.40 10.84
C SER A 375 1.79 2.75 12.26
N ALA A 376 3.11 2.84 12.46
CA ALA A 376 3.76 3.28 13.68
C ALA A 376 5.01 4.07 13.32
N HIS A 377 5.40 5.00 14.20
CA HIS A 377 6.60 5.81 14.01
C HIS A 377 7.26 6.10 15.35
N GLU A 378 8.58 6.29 15.39
CA GLU A 378 9.32 6.56 16.65
C GLU A 378 8.82 7.81 17.39
N GLY A 379 8.38 8.82 16.65
CA GLY A 379 7.82 10.06 17.19
C GLY A 379 6.38 9.93 17.70
N MET A 380 5.70 8.80 17.44
CA MET A 380 4.37 8.56 17.98
C MET A 380 4.46 8.11 19.44
N THR A 381 3.77 8.86 20.28
CA THR A 381 3.60 8.58 21.71
C THR A 381 2.25 7.92 22.01
N ALA A 382 1.38 7.82 21.01
CA ALA A 382 0.10 7.15 21.07
C ALA A 382 0.10 6.00 20.07
N GLY A 383 -0.37 4.82 20.50
CA GLY A 383 -0.05 3.47 20.02
C GLY A 383 0.23 3.26 18.53
N VAL A 384 -0.55 2.38 17.89
CA VAL A 384 -0.41 2.02 16.47
C VAL A 384 -1.69 2.44 15.74
N LEU A 385 -1.55 3.04 14.56
CA LEU A 385 -2.69 3.36 13.72
C LEU A 385 -3.08 2.15 12.88
N HIS A 386 -4.38 1.93 12.72
CA HIS A 386 -4.94 0.93 11.84
C HIS A 386 -6.32 1.35 11.38
N SER A 387 -6.89 0.65 10.40
CA SER A 387 -8.24 0.96 9.91
C SER A 387 -9.23 -0.19 10.06
N GLN A 388 -10.51 0.17 10.09
CA GLN A 388 -11.63 -0.75 10.09
C GLN A 388 -12.72 -0.24 9.14
N PHE A 389 -13.32 -1.17 8.42
CA PHE A 389 -14.61 -1.02 7.75
C PHE A 389 -15.74 -1.16 8.78
N ARG A 390 -16.71 -0.24 8.79
CA ARG A 390 -17.91 -0.32 9.62
C ARG A 390 -19.13 0.12 8.81
N ASP A 391 -20.19 -0.68 8.83
CA ASP A 391 -21.46 -0.38 8.17
C ASP A 391 -22.53 0.16 9.14
N ASP A 392 -22.20 0.23 10.44
CA ASP A 392 -23.08 0.69 11.51
C ASP A 392 -23.15 2.23 11.63
N THR A 393 -22.30 2.96 10.90
CA THR A 393 -22.24 4.44 10.93
C THR A 393 -22.30 5.10 9.54
N PRO A 394 -23.33 4.84 8.71
CA PRO A 394 -23.46 5.47 7.39
C PRO A 394 -23.45 7.01 7.47
N PRO A 395 -22.82 7.73 6.50
CA PRO A 395 -22.20 7.22 5.28
C PRO A 395 -20.72 6.81 5.44
N VAL A 396 -20.14 6.98 6.62
CA VAL A 396 -18.73 6.64 6.87
C VAL A 396 -18.61 5.14 6.92
N LEU A 397 -17.71 4.61 6.08
CA LEU A 397 -17.44 3.18 5.99
C LEU A 397 -16.05 2.85 6.49
N PHE A 398 -15.08 3.74 6.26
CA PHE A 398 -13.68 3.53 6.61
C PHE A 398 -13.29 4.39 7.80
N HIS A 399 -12.90 3.75 8.89
CA HIS A 399 -12.51 4.40 10.12
C HIS A 399 -11.04 4.16 10.37
N LEU A 400 -10.32 5.22 10.73
CA LEU A 400 -8.98 5.13 11.26
C LEU A 400 -9.06 5.07 12.79
N LEU A 401 -8.33 4.16 13.39
CA LEU A 401 -8.29 3.95 14.83
C LEU A 401 -6.85 3.91 15.31
N GLN A 402 -6.67 4.21 16.58
CA GLN A 402 -5.39 4.14 17.27
C GLN A 402 -5.50 3.17 18.44
N THR A 403 -4.60 2.19 18.49
CA THR A 403 -4.53 1.25 19.61
C THR A 403 -4.05 1.95 20.89
N ASN A 404 -4.43 1.41 22.04
CA ASN A 404 -3.82 1.78 23.33
C ASN A 404 -2.50 1.04 23.62
N MET A 405 -2.03 0.23 22.67
CA MET A 405 -0.82 -0.58 22.80
C MET A 405 0.37 0.16 22.23
N MET A 406 1.42 0.31 23.04
CA MET A 406 2.66 0.93 22.58
C MET A 406 3.39 -0.01 21.63
N PHE A 407 3.84 0.53 20.50
CA PHE A 407 4.83 -0.17 19.67
C PHE A 407 6.15 -0.28 20.47
N PRO A 408 6.79 -1.46 20.52
CA PRO A 408 7.95 -1.73 21.36
C PRO A 408 9.17 -0.87 21.05
#